data_AF-A0A3M8C1N9-F1
#
_entry.id   AF-A0A3M8C1N9-F1
#
_cell.length_a   1.000
_cell.length_b   1.000
_cell.length_c   1.000
_cell.angle_alpha   90.00
_cell.angle_beta   90.00
_cell.angle_gamma   90.00
#
_symmetry.space_group_name_H-M   'P 1'
#
loop_
_entity.id
_entity.type
_entity.pdbx_description
1 polymer ?
#
loop_
_entity_poly.entity_id
_entity_poly.type
_entity_poly.pdbx_seq_one_letter_code
_entity_poly.pdbx_strand_id
1 'polypeptide(L)'
;MKWVLKSKHKNEEERTIALELQDEDGTFDANVRWDGCMEIHIRSKTEEDNVLIDTIHTCDLEGLITKLQGLQQACFDHFEEWAKNKS
;
A
#
# COMPACT_ATOMS: atom_id res chain seq x y z
N MET A 1 -6.46 5.55 -7.71
CA MET A 1 -7.13 4.42 -7.06
C MET A 1 -7.11 4.62 -5.55
N LYS A 2 -8.14 4.16 -4.84
CA LYS A 2 -8.27 4.38 -3.39
C LYS A 2 -7.70 3.18 -2.63
N TRP A 3 -6.84 3.47 -1.67
CA TRP A 3 -6.43 2.51 -0.65
C TRP A 3 -7.34 2.66 0.58
N VAL A 4 -7.68 1.53 1.17
CA VAL A 4 -8.56 1.41 2.33
C VAL A 4 -7.70 1.07 3.54
N LEU A 5 -7.78 1.90 4.58
CA LEU A 5 -7.14 1.64 5.88
C LEU A 5 -7.82 0.46 6.58
N LYS A 6 -7.05 -0.58 6.87
CA LYS A 6 -7.50 -1.76 7.62
C LYS A 6 -7.14 -1.66 9.09
N SER A 7 -5.93 -1.21 9.39
CA SER A 7 -5.45 -1.04 10.76
C SER A 7 -4.51 0.15 10.88
N LYS A 8 -4.55 0.81 12.04
CA LYS A 8 -3.65 1.91 12.41
C LYS A 8 -2.95 1.53 13.70
N HIS A 9 -1.62 1.46 13.65
CA HIS A 9 -0.78 1.13 14.80
C HIS A 9 -0.19 2.39 15.39
N LYS A 10 -0.33 2.54 16.71
CA LYS A 10 0.16 3.70 17.45
C LYS A 10 1.23 3.30 18.47
N ASN A 11 2.14 4.22 18.76
CA ASN A 11 3.08 4.07 19.87
C ASN A 11 2.46 4.58 21.19
N GLU A 12 3.24 4.55 22.27
CA GLU A 12 2.85 5.03 23.61
C GLU A 12 2.51 6.53 23.65
N GLU A 13 3.00 7.31 22.68
CA GLU A 13 2.69 8.74 22.52
C GLU A 13 1.48 9.00 21.62
N GLU A 14 0.68 7.96 21.30
CA GLU A 14 -0.47 8.02 20.39
C GLU A 14 -0.13 8.40 18.93
N ARG A 15 1.15 8.46 18.57
CA ARG A 15 1.60 8.73 17.20
C ARG A 15 1.42 7.50 16.34
N THR A 16 1.01 7.72 15.09
CA THR A 16 0.87 6.64 14.11
C THR A 16 2.25 6.16 13.65
N ILE A 17 2.57 4.90 13.91
CA ILE A 17 3.87 4.28 13.57
C ILE A 17 3.78 3.25 12.43
N ALA A 18 2.61 2.65 12.21
CA ALA A 18 2.39 1.76 11.08
C ALA A 18 0.94 1.75 10.63
N LEU A 19 0.73 1.36 9.37
CA LEU A 19 -0.56 1.22 8.72
C LEU A 19 -0.63 -0.12 8.00
N GLU A 20 -1.81 -0.74 8.06
CA GLU A 20 -2.18 -1.83 7.17
C GLU A 20 -3.21 -1.30 6.19
N LEU A 21 -2.91 -1.41 4.90
CA LEU A 21 -3.69 -0.85 3.81
C LEU A 21 -4.04 -1.95 2.81
N GLN A 22 -5.19 -1.83 2.16
CA GLN A 22 -5.59 -2.72 1.06
C GLN A 22 -6.24 -1.89 -0.05
N ASP A 23 -6.04 -2.26 -1.31
CA ASP A 23 -6.83 -1.69 -2.39
C ASP A 23 -8.29 -2.17 -2.33
N GLU A 24 -9.19 -1.44 -2.99
CA GLU A 24 -10.63 -1.77 -2.99
C GLU A 24 -10.92 -3.16 -3.57
N ASP A 25 -10.09 -3.61 -4.51
CA ASP A 25 -10.27 -4.89 -5.19
C ASP A 25 -9.72 -6.09 -4.39
N GLY A 26 -8.96 -5.83 -3.31
CA GLY A 26 -8.28 -6.85 -2.51
C GLY A 26 -7.14 -7.57 -3.25
N THR A 27 -6.63 -6.96 -4.31
CA THR A 27 -5.54 -7.45 -5.15
C THR A 27 -4.19 -7.00 -4.60
N PHE A 28 -4.16 -5.89 -3.87
CA PHE A 28 -2.96 -5.35 -3.24
C PHE A 28 -3.21 -5.11 -1.76
N ASP A 29 -2.26 -5.50 -0.93
CA ASP A 29 -2.21 -5.10 0.47
C ASP A 29 -0.79 -4.64 0.84
N ALA A 30 -0.68 -3.77 1.84
CA ALA A 30 0.59 -3.18 2.21
C ALA A 30 0.68 -2.95 3.72
N ASN A 31 1.85 -3.28 4.26
CA ASN A 31 2.30 -2.85 5.59
C ASN A 31 3.24 -1.67 5.41
N VAL A 32 2.86 -0.51 5.96
CA VAL A 32 3.66 0.71 5.84
C VAL A 32 4.06 1.22 7.21
N ARG A 33 5.31 1.61 7.34
CA ARG A 33 5.86 2.25 8.55
C ARG A 33 6.07 3.75 8.35
N TRP A 34 6.04 4.48 9.45
CA TRP A 34 6.19 5.94 9.48
C TRP A 34 7.52 6.45 8.89
N ASP A 35 8.56 5.62 8.91
CA ASP A 35 9.90 5.90 8.37
C ASP A 35 10.01 5.71 6.84
N GLY A 36 8.90 5.37 6.19
CA GLY A 36 8.83 5.16 4.75
C GLY A 36 9.14 3.74 4.30
N CYS A 37 9.45 2.82 5.23
CA CYS A 37 9.58 1.40 4.89
C CYS A 37 8.19 0.83 4.53
N MET A 38 8.10 0.20 3.37
CA MET A 38 6.87 -0.41 2.86
C MET A 38 7.12 -1.87 2.46
N GLU A 39 6.22 -2.75 2.87
CA GLU A 39 6.06 -4.10 2.33
C GLU A 39 4.74 -4.12 1.54
N ILE A 40 4.80 -4.47 0.26
CA ILE A 40 3.64 -4.46 -0.64
C ILE A 40 3.45 -5.87 -1.18
N HIS A 41 2.29 -6.44 -0.92
CA HIS A 41 1.88 -7.74 -1.41
C HIS A 41 0.97 -7.58 -2.63
N ILE A 42 1.27 -8.35 -3.67
CA ILE A 42 0.48 -8.40 -4.91
C ILE A 42 -0.14 -9.79 -4.96
N ARG A 43 -1.47 -9.85 -4.94
CA ARG A 43 -2.24 -11.10 -5.04
C ARG A 43 -2.72 -11.26 -6.48
N SER A 44 -2.34 -12.35 -7.11
CA SER A 44 -2.92 -12.76 -8.38
C SER A 44 -4.30 -13.39 -8.13
N LYS A 45 -5.35 -12.88 -8.81
CA LYS A 45 -6.62 -13.60 -8.96
C LYS A 45 -6.62 -14.23 -10.35
N THR A 46 -6.34 -15.51 -10.45
CA THR A 46 -6.52 -16.25 -11.71
C THR A 46 -7.81 -17.08 -11.66
N GLU A 47 -8.41 -17.30 -12.82
CA GLU A 47 -9.64 -18.11 -12.95
C GLU A 47 -9.39 -19.63 -12.84
N GLU A 48 -8.13 -20.09 -12.88
CA GLU A 48 -7.78 -21.51 -13.13
C GLU A 48 -6.78 -22.14 -12.15
N ASP A 49 -6.63 -21.66 -10.91
CA ASP A 49 -5.82 -22.28 -9.83
C ASP A 49 -4.31 -22.53 -10.13
N ASN A 50 -3.78 -22.15 -11.30
CA ASN A 50 -2.35 -22.19 -11.61
C ASN A 50 -1.69 -20.86 -11.20
N VAL A 51 -1.18 -20.81 -9.97
CA VAL A 51 -0.78 -19.57 -9.30
C VAL A 51 0.61 -19.10 -9.73
N LEU A 52 0.67 -18.24 -10.75
CA LEU A 52 1.81 -17.35 -10.99
C LEU A 52 1.69 -16.16 -10.03
N ILE A 53 2.44 -16.20 -8.92
CA ILE A 53 2.40 -15.17 -7.86
C ILE A 53 3.26 -13.94 -8.24
N ASP A 54 4.23 -14.11 -9.14
CA ASP A 54 5.38 -13.19 -9.25
C ASP A 54 5.55 -12.57 -10.64
N THR A 55 4.55 -12.68 -11.53
CA THR A 55 4.65 -12.15 -12.90
C THR A 55 3.82 -10.88 -13.06
N ILE A 56 4.45 -9.82 -13.55
CA ILE A 56 3.80 -8.57 -13.95
C ILE A 56 3.90 -8.49 -15.47
N HIS A 57 2.77 -8.40 -16.18
CA HIS A 57 2.80 -8.18 -17.62
C HIS A 57 3.13 -6.72 -17.91
N THR A 58 3.76 -6.43 -19.04
CA THR A 58 4.09 -5.05 -19.42
C THR A 58 2.85 -4.16 -19.57
N CYS A 59 1.68 -4.74 -19.90
CA CYS A 59 0.40 -4.03 -19.92
C CYS A 59 -0.11 -3.65 -18.52
N ASP A 60 0.39 -4.29 -17.45
CA ASP A 60 -0.03 -4.02 -16.07
C ASP A 60 0.74 -2.85 -15.44
N LEU A 61 1.82 -2.38 -16.07
CA LEU A 61 2.75 -1.39 -15.51
C LEU A 61 2.09 -0.05 -15.17
N GLU A 62 1.25 0.48 -16.06
CA GLU A 62 0.57 1.76 -15.80
C GLU A 62 -0.41 1.65 -14.61
N GLY A 63 -1.11 0.52 -14.51
CA GLY A 63 -1.98 0.21 -13.39
C GLY A 63 -1.20 0.07 -12.09
N LEU A 64 -0.06 -0.63 -12.11
CA LEU A 64 0.83 -0.77 -10.96
C LEU A 64 1.37 0.59 -10.50
N ILE A 65 1.87 1.43 -11.41
CA ILE A 65 2.35 2.78 -11.08
C ILE A 65 1.24 3.59 -10.42
N THR A 66 0.03 3.56 -10.98
CA THR A 66 -1.14 4.27 -10.43
C THR A 66 -1.49 3.78 -9.03
N LYS A 67 -1.41 2.47 -8.76
CA LYS A 67 -1.64 1.89 -7.42
C LYS A 67 -0.57 2.34 -6.44
N LEU A 68 0.71 2.34 -6.82
CA LEU A 68 1.82 2.78 -5.97
C LEU A 68 1.74 4.28 -5.64
N GLN A 69 1.34 5.12 -6.60
CA GLN A 69 1.09 6.55 -6.35
C GLN A 69 -0.08 6.76 -5.38
N GLY A 70 -1.15 5.97 -5.51
CA GLY A 70 -2.26 5.97 -4.56
C GLY A 70 -1.83 5.55 -3.16
N LEU A 71 -0.92 4.58 -3.04
CA LEU A 71 -0.40 4.13 -1.74
C LEU A 71 0.39 5.24 -1.09
N GLN A 72 1.25 5.91 -1.86
CA GLN A 72 2.00 7.07 -1.39
C GLN A 72 1.06 8.18 -0.88
N GLN A 73 -0.05 8.45 -1.56
CA GLN A 73 -1.04 9.41 -1.09
C GLN A 73 -1.67 9.00 0.24
N ALA A 74 -2.09 7.74 0.38
CA ALA A 74 -2.65 7.23 1.64
C ALA A 74 -1.65 7.35 2.81
N CYS A 75 -0.35 7.21 2.52
CA CYS A 75 0.69 7.43 3.53
C CYS A 75 0.77 8.89 3.96
N PHE A 76 0.71 9.84 3.02
CA PHE A 76 0.66 11.28 3.35
C PHE A 76 -0.56 11.64 4.19
N ASP A 77 -1.71 11.04 3.92
CA ASP A 77 -2.95 11.33 4.63
C ASP A 77 -2.95 10.81 6.08
N HIS A 78 -2.05 9.89 6.42
CA HIS A 78 -2.06 9.18 7.71
C HIS A 78 -0.81 9.35 8.57
N PHE A 79 0.35 9.66 7.96
CA PHE A 79 1.60 9.94 8.68
C PHE A 79 1.91 11.44 8.69
N GLU A 80 1.87 12.03 9.88
CA GLU A 80 2.16 13.46 10.08
C GLU A 80 3.60 13.85 9.70
N GLU A 81 4.56 12.95 9.87
CA GLU A 81 5.98 13.19 9.57
C GLU A 81 6.28 13.09 8.06
N TRP A 82 5.51 12.30 7.31
CA TRP A 82 5.72 12.14 5.88
C TRP A 82 5.34 13.42 5.11
N ALA A 83 4.29 14.11 5.55
CA ALA A 83 3.90 15.40 4.98
C ALA A 83 4.99 16.49 5.16
N LYS A 84 5.86 16.37 6.18
CA LYS A 84 6.89 17.37 6.51
C LYS A 84 8.20 17.18 5.74
N ASN A 85 8.51 15.97 5.27
CA ASN A 85 9.78 15.65 4.59
C ASN A 85 9.81 16.00 3.09
N LYS A 86 8.84 16.77 2.58
CA LYS A 86 8.82 17.28 1.20
C LYS A 86 8.55 18.80 1.07
N SER A 87 8.68 19.58 2.15
CA SER A 87 8.67 21.05 2.10
C SER A 87 10.05 21.61 1.79
#